data_AF-A0A931H777-F1
#
_entry.id   AF-A0A931H777-F1
#
_cell.length_a   1.000
_cell.length_b   1.000
_cell.length_c   1.000
_cell.angle_alpha   90.00
_cell.angle_beta   90.00
_cell.angle_gamma   90.00
#
_symmetry.space_group_name_H-M   'P 1'
#
loop_
_entity.id
_entity.type
_entity.pdbx_description
1 polymer ?
#
loop_
_entity_poly.entity_id
_entity_poly.type
_entity_poly.pdbx_seq_one_letter_code
_entity_poly.pdbx_strand_id
1 'polypeptide(L)' 'MFAFLEAHYQRTKSDDIGALLGDLTLLPGGTSADPAAIVDWQHALSRARGEVVDAGFDLGGPTK' A
#
# COMPACT_ATOMS: atom_id res chain seq x y z
N MET A 1 8.01 -8.64 -0.15
CA MET A 1 7.92 -7.53 0.83
C MET A 1 6.95 -7.85 1.96
N PHE A 2 5.72 -8.29 1.70
CA PHE A 2 4.76 -8.66 2.76
C PHE A 2 5.34 -9.62 3.82
N ALA A 3 5.91 -10.75 3.39
CA ALA A 3 6.56 -11.71 4.31
C ALA A 3 7.73 -11.12 5.11
N PHE A 4 8.43 -10.13 4.57
CA PHE A 4 9.49 -9.42 5.31
C PHE A 4 8.90 -8.54 6.41
N LEU A 5 7.84 -7.78 6.10
CA LEU A 5 7.13 -6.95 7.07
C LEU A 5 6.46 -7.80 8.15
N GLU A 6 5.88 -8.94 7.78
CA GLU A 6 5.35 -9.92 8.74
C GLU A 6 6.44 -10.43 9.68
N ALA A 7 7.58 -10.89 9.15
CA ALA A 7 8.70 -11.32 9.97
C ALA A 7 9.28 -10.19 10.85
N HIS A 8 9.19 -8.94 10.39
CA HIS A 8 9.58 -7.77 11.19
C HIS A 8 8.58 -7.50 12.32
N TYR A 9 7.27 -7.47 12.02
CA TYR A 9 6.21 -7.36 13.01
C TYR A 9 6.31 -8.44 14.08
N GLN A 10 6.56 -9.70 13.70
CA GLN A 10 6.70 -10.78 14.68
C GLN A 10 7.83 -10.55 15.69
N ARG A 11 8.90 -9.87 15.26
CA ARG A 11 10.05 -9.54 16.12
C ARG A 11 9.85 -8.29 16.96
N THR A 12 9.24 -7.26 16.39
CA THR A 12 9.15 -5.93 17.02
C THR A 12 7.82 -5.65 17.68
N LYS A 13 6.77 -6.37 17.29
CA LYS A 13 5.37 -6.13 17.69
C LYS A 13 4.94 -4.68 17.48
N SER A 14 5.46 -4.04 16.43
CA SER A 14 5.09 -2.67 16.07
C SER A 14 3.63 -2.60 15.64
N ASP A 15 2.83 -1.83 16.37
CA ASP A 15 1.39 -1.64 16.08
C ASP A 15 1.17 -1.06 14.68
N ASP A 16 1.98 -0.09 14.27
CA ASP A 16 1.89 0.52 12.93
C ASP A 16 2.09 -0.51 11.80
N ILE A 17 3.04 -1.42 11.97
CA ILE A 17 3.27 -2.49 10.98
C ILE A 17 2.14 -3.53 11.04
N GLY A 18 1.63 -3.83 12.23
CA GLY A 18 0.47 -4.70 12.40
C GLY A 18 -0.77 -4.16 11.70
N ALA A 19 -1.04 -2.87 11.85
CA ALA A 19 -2.14 -2.17 11.17
C ALA A 19 -1.98 -2.23 9.65
N LEU A 20 -0.80 -1.86 9.14
CA LEU A 20 -0.51 -1.92 7.70
C LEU A 20 -0.67 -3.34 7.11
N LEU A 21 -0.19 -4.36 7.83
CA LEU A 21 -0.38 -5.75 7.41
C LEU A 21 -1.85 -6.15 7.42
N GLY A 22 -2.63 -5.67 8.40
CA GLY A 22 -4.07 -5.83 8.46
C GLY A 22 -4.76 -5.25 7.23
N ASP A 23 -4.46 -4.00 6.89
CA ASP A 23 -5.06 -3.29 5.75
C ASP A 23 -4.77 -3.98 4.41
N LEU A 24 -3.57 -4.55 4.26
CA LEU A 24 -3.12 -5.30 3.09
C LEU A 24 -3.56 -6.77 3.06
N THR A 25 -4.14 -7.30 4.14
CA THR A 25 -4.52 -8.71 4.21
C THR A 25 -5.68 -9.01 3.26
N LEU A 26 -5.57 -10.12 2.53
CA LEU A 26 -6.64 -10.60 1.66
C LEU A 26 -7.76 -11.27 2.47
N LEU A 27 -8.98 -10.79 2.27
CA LEU A 27 -10.19 -11.41 2.75
C LEU A 27 -10.53 -12.68 1.93
N PRO A 28 -11.44 -13.55 2.39
CA PRO A 28 -11.82 -14.78 1.69
C PRO A 28 -12.32 -14.58 0.24
N GLY A 29 -12.73 -13.37 -0.13
CA GLY A 29 -13.11 -13.00 -1.50
C GLY A 29 -11.96 -12.56 -2.40
N GLY A 30 -10.71 -12.58 -1.93
CA GLY A 30 -9.53 -12.15 -2.69
C GLY A 30 -9.32 -10.63 -2.75
N THR A 31 -10.14 -9.85 -2.06
CA THR A 31 -9.97 -8.39 -1.91
C THR A 31 -9.20 -8.06 -0.64
N SER A 32 -8.44 -6.97 -0.65
CA SER A 32 -7.78 -6.47 0.56
C SER A 32 -8.79 -6.01 1.61
N ALA A 33 -8.42 -6.04 2.89
CA ALA A 33 -9.23 -5.49 3.97
C ALA A 33 -9.47 -3.97 3.81
N ASP A 34 -8.46 -3.25 3.31
CA ASP A 34 -8.58 -1.89 2.80
C ASP A 34 -8.28 -1.83 1.28
N PRO A 35 -9.31 -1.59 0.44
CA PRO A 35 -9.13 -1.38 -0.99
C PRO A 35 -8.23 -0.20 -1.39
N ALA A 36 -8.07 0.82 -0.55
CA ALA A 36 -7.17 1.93 -0.83
C ALA A 36 -5.69 1.52 -0.63
N ALA A 37 -5.40 0.80 0.46
CA ALA A 37 -4.06 0.31 0.76
C ALA A 37 -3.47 -0.57 -0.36
N ILE A 38 -4.29 -1.40 -1.02
CA ILE A 38 -3.80 -2.23 -2.14
C ILE A 38 -3.49 -1.40 -3.39
N VAL A 39 -4.23 -0.31 -3.65
CA VAL A 39 -3.95 0.62 -4.76
C VAL A 39 -2.63 1.34 -4.51
N ASP A 40 -2.40 1.83 -3.29
CA ASP A 40 -1.15 2.48 -2.91
C ASP A 40 0.04 1.52 -3.00
N TRP A 41 -0.16 0.26 -2.60
CA TRP A 41 0.83 -0.80 -2.76
C TRP A 41 1.18 -1.06 -4.23
N GLN A 42 0.18 -1.10 -5.12
CA GLN A 42 0.39 -1.24 -6.57
C GLN A 42 1.16 -0.04 -7.14
N HIS A 43 0.81 1.19 -6.75
CA HIS A 43 1.56 2.39 -7.15
C HIS A 43 3.03 2.33 -6.70
N ALA A 44 3.28 1.89 -5.47
CA ALA A 44 4.63 1.71 -4.96
C ALA A 44 5.41 0.65 -5.76
N LEU A 45 4.77 -0.46 -6.12
CA LEU A 45 5.37 -1.49 -6.97
C LEU A 45 5.69 -0.99 -8.38
N SER A 46 4.77 -0.30 -9.04
CA SER A 46 5.01 0.27 -10.37
C SER A 46 6.18 1.24 -10.37
N ARG A 47 6.25 2.14 -9.38
CA ARG A 47 7.42 3.03 -9.18
C ARG A 47 8.71 2.25 -8.97
N ALA A 48 8.70 1.20 -8.13
CA ALA A 48 9.88 0.38 -7.87
C ALA A 48 10.36 -0.40 -9.10
N ARG A 49 9.45 -0.70 -10.05
CA ARG A 49 9.76 -1.34 -11.32
C ARG A 49 10.24 -0.37 -12.40
N GLY A 50 10.28 0.93 -12.11
CA GLY A 50 10.60 1.96 -13.09
C GLY A 50 9.52 2.16 -14.14
N GLU A 51 8.30 1.67 -13.90
CA GLU A 51 7.13 2.03 -14.70
C GLU A 51 6.86 3.51 -14.41
N VAL A 52 6.85 4.37 -15.44
CA VAL A 52 6.52 5.80 -15.29
C VAL A 52 5.08 5.88 -14.82
N VAL A 53 4.89 6.02 -13.51
CA VAL A 53 3.59 6.34 -12.94
C VAL A 53 3.41 7.84 -13.15
N ASP A 54 2.68 8.21 -14.21
CA ASP A 54 2.09 9.55 -14.27
C ASP A 54 1.03 9.62 -13.16
N ALA A 55 1.48 9.98 -11.96
CA ALA A 55 0.68 10.16 -10.76
C ALA A 55 0.07 11.56 -10.75
N GLY A 56 -0.54 11.96 -11.87
CA GLY A 56 -1.32 13.18 -11.95
C GLY A 56 -2.54 13.09 -11.06
N PHE A 57 -2.40 13.43 -9.78
CA PHE A 57 -3.52 13.93 -8.98
C PHE A 57 -3.64 15.43 -9.28
N ASP A 58 -4.50 15.77 -10.23
CA ASP A 58 -4.90 17.13 -10.53
C ASP A 58 -5.78 17.66 -9.39
N LEU A 59 -5.17 18.40 -8.45
CA LEU A 59 -5.90 19.42 -7.72
C LEU A 59 -5.87 20.66 -8.60
N GLY A 60 -6.85 20.76 -9.51
CA GLY A 60 -7.11 21.96 -10.30
C GLY A 60 -7.43 23.14 -9.39
N GLY A 61 -6.40 23.69 -8.74
CA GLY A 61 -6.44 24.99 -8.11
C GLY A 61 -6.57 26.03 -9.21
N PRO A 62 -7.46 27.03 -9.06
CA PRO A 62 -7.80 27.90 -10.17
C PRO A 62 -6.57 28.69 -10.61
N THR A 63 -6.04 28.38 -11.79
CA THR A 63 -5.18 29.29 -12.51
C THR A 63 -6.05 30.36 -13.16
N LYS A 64 -6.08 31.50 -12.47
CA LYS A 64 -6.48 32.84 -12.91
C LYS A 64 -7.98 33.18 -12.91
#